data_AF-A0A2P6RTK3-F1
#
_entry.id   AF-A0A2P6RTK3-F1
#
_cell.length_a   1.000
_cell.length_b   1.000
_cell.length_c   1.000
_cell.angle_alpha   90.00
_cell.angle_beta   90.00
_cell.angle_gamma   90.00
#
_symmetry.space_group_name_H-M   'P 1'
#
loop_
_entity.id
_entity.type
_entity.pdbx_description
1 polymer ?
#
loop_
_entity_poly.entity_id
_entity_poly.type
_entity_poly.pdbx_seq_one_letter_code
_entity_poly.pdbx_strand_id
1 'polypeptide(L)' 'MTGTATSESTEVESIDKIKVTIVPTNKPMIRKDESDVVFRAAIGKWRAAVVEISRMHKTGRPVLVGTTSVE' A
#
# COMPACT_ATOMS: atom_id res chain seq x y z
N MET A 1 18.34 5.20 -1.38
CA MET A 1 17.28 5.92 -0.64
C MET A 1 15.94 5.26 -0.90
N THR A 2 15.07 5.11 0.12
CA THR A 2 13.73 4.49 0.00
C THR A 2 12.85 4.91 1.18
N GLY A 3 11.52 4.78 1.05
CA GLY A 3 10.55 5.14 2.08
C GLY A 3 10.26 4.05 3.12
N THR A 4 10.73 2.81 2.92
CA THR A 4 10.29 1.64 3.70
C THR A 4 11.43 0.86 4.37
N ALA A 5 12.68 1.35 4.36
CA ALA A 5 13.84 0.60 4.85
C ALA A 5 13.87 0.34 6.37
N THR A 6 13.00 0.98 7.16
CA THR A 6 13.02 0.86 8.62
C THR A 6 12.77 -0.55 9.11
N SER A 7 11.90 -1.34 8.45
CA SER A 7 11.62 -2.71 8.89
C SER A 7 12.84 -3.63 8.71
N GLU A 8 13.64 -3.38 7.69
CA GLU A 8 14.81 -4.18 7.32
C GLU A 8 16.13 -3.57 7.82
N SER A 9 16.08 -2.61 8.75
CA SER A 9 17.27 -1.84 9.14
C SER A 9 18.40 -2.71 9.67
N THR A 10 18.06 -3.73 10.45
CA THR A 10 19.03 -4.68 11.02
C THR A 10 19.74 -5.48 9.94
N GLU A 11 19.00 -5.94 8.93
CA GLU A 11 19.55 -6.73 7.83
C GLU A 11 20.50 -5.88 7.00
N VAL A 12 20.04 -4.69 6.57
CA VAL A 12 20.82 -3.73 5.77
C VAL A 12 22.09 -3.30 6.48
N GLU A 13 22.05 -3.05 7.80
CA GLU A 13 23.25 -2.67 8.56
C GLU A 13 24.20 -3.86 8.74
N SER A 14 23.67 -5.09 8.89
CA SER A 14 24.49 -6.29 9.10
C SER A 14 25.23 -6.74 7.84
N ILE A 15 24.58 -6.67 6.67
CA ILE A 15 25.10 -7.17 5.39
C ILE A 15 25.87 -6.06 4.68
N ASP A 16 25.21 -4.93 4.42
CA ASP A 16 25.75 -3.87 3.56
C ASP A 16 26.50 -2.79 4.34
N LYS A 17 26.46 -2.83 5.68
CA LYS A 17 27.07 -1.82 6.57
C LYS A 17 26.50 -0.42 6.35
N ILE A 18 25.26 -0.33 5.87
CA ILE A 18 24.54 0.91 5.65
C ILE A 18 23.59 1.15 6.82
N LYS A 19 23.67 2.34 7.43
CA LYS A 19 22.72 2.75 8.46
C LYS A 19 21.42 3.24 7.85
N VAL A 20 20.30 2.76 8.37
CA VAL A 20 18.96 3.29 8.04
C VAL A 20 18.61 4.38 9.04
N THR A 21 18.22 5.55 8.54
CA THR A 21 17.75 6.67 9.36
C THR A 21 16.38 7.13 8.87
N ILE A 22 15.47 7.37 9.81
CA ILE A 22 14.12 7.88 9.52
C ILE A 22 14.21 9.40 9.34
N VAL A 23 13.93 9.86 8.13
CA VAL A 23 13.81 11.29 7.83
C VAL A 23 12.34 11.70 8.04
N PRO A 24 12.05 12.75 8.83
CA PRO A 24 10.68 13.21 9.04
C PRO A 24 10.06 13.73 7.75
N THR A 25 8.73 13.63 7.62
CA THR A 25 8.02 14.14 6.44
C THR A 25 7.92 15.66 6.48
N ASN A 26 7.94 16.29 5.30
CA ASN A 26 7.78 17.75 5.19
C ASN A 26 6.38 18.25 5.63
N LYS A 27 5.37 17.37 5.58
CA LYS A 27 4.00 17.65 6.02
C LYS A 27 3.47 16.50 6.87
N PRO A 28 2.53 16.75 7.81
CA PRO A 28 1.85 15.68 8.54
C PRO A 28 1.20 14.68 7.58
N MET A 29 1.35 13.39 7.89
CA MET A 29 0.76 12.30 7.12
C MET A 29 -0.73 12.17 7.50
N ILE A 30 -1.64 12.40 6.56
CA ILE A 30 -3.10 12.37 6.77
C ILE A 30 -3.82 11.25 6.00
N ARG A 31 -3.06 10.34 5.38
CA ARG A 31 -3.63 9.22 4.62
C ARG A 31 -4.34 8.27 5.60
N LYS A 32 -5.55 7.87 5.24
CA LYS A 32 -6.28 6.84 5.96
C LYS A 32 -5.98 5.49 5.34
N ASP A 33 -5.32 4.63 6.11
CA ASP A 33 -5.06 3.24 5.76
C ASP A 33 -6.16 2.38 6.38
N GLU A 34 -7.10 1.95 5.54
CA GLU A 34 -8.22 1.10 5.95
C GLU A 34 -7.74 -0.34 6.15
N SER A 35 -8.43 -1.11 7.01
CA SER A 35 -8.12 -2.52 7.24
C SER A 35 -8.44 -3.40 6.03
N ASP A 36 -7.78 -4.55 5.95
CA ASP A 36 -8.01 -5.53 4.89
C ASP A 36 -9.45 -6.09 4.91
N VAL A 37 -10.00 -6.28 3.71
CA VAL A 37 -11.28 -6.97 3.51
C VAL A 37 -11.03 -8.34 2.89
N VAL A 38 -11.24 -9.39 3.68
CA VAL A 38 -10.93 -10.78 3.29
C VAL A 38 -12.19 -11.50 2.81
N PHE A 39 -12.08 -12.16 1.65
CA PHE A 39 -13.18 -12.91 1.04
C PHE A 39 -12.84 -14.40 0.95
N ARG A 40 -13.83 -15.26 1.20
CA ARG A 40 -13.69 -16.72 1.06
C ARG A 40 -13.30 -17.15 -0.37
N ALA A 41 -13.80 -16.45 -1.39
CA ALA A 41 -13.59 -16.81 -2.79
C ALA A 41 -13.14 -15.59 -3.62
N ALA A 42 -12.26 -15.83 -4.59
CA ALA A 42 -11.70 -14.79 -5.46
C ALA A 42 -12.79 -14.00 -6.22
N ILE A 43 -13.84 -14.67 -6.69
CA ILE A 43 -14.95 -14.00 -7.39
C ILE A 43 -15.68 -13.00 -6.48
N GLY A 44 -15.81 -13.30 -5.19
CA GLY A 44 -16.39 -12.40 -4.20
C GLY A 44 -15.52 -11.16 -4.01
N LYS A 45 -14.20 -11.36 -3.87
CA LYS A 45 -13.21 -10.27 -3.80
C LYS A 45 -13.31 -9.33 -5.00
N TRP A 46 -13.32 -9.87 -6.22
CA TRP A 46 -13.34 -9.07 -7.43
C TRP A 46 -14.65 -8.33 -7.63
N ARG A 47 -15.80 -8.95 -7.33
CA ARG A 47 -17.09 -8.26 -7.35
C ARG A 47 -17.12 -7.08 -6.38
N ALA A 48 -16.63 -7.27 -5.15
CA ALA A 48 -16.56 -6.19 -4.17
C ALA A 48 -15.61 -5.07 -4.61
N ALA A 49 -14.43 -5.41 -5.15
CA ALA A 49 -13.48 -4.43 -5.67
C ALA A 49 -14.09 -3.56 -6.79
N VAL A 50 -14.77 -4.17 -7.77
CA VAL A 50 -15.42 -3.45 -8.87
C VAL A 50 -16.52 -2.51 -8.36
N VAL A 51 -17.33 -2.95 -7.38
CA VAL A 51 -18.36 -2.11 -6.77
C VAL A 51 -17.73 -0.88 -6.11
N GLU A 52 -16.66 -1.06 -5.36
CA GLU A 52 -15.98 0.03 -4.65
C GLU A 52 -15.30 1.01 -5.62
N ILE A 53 -14.61 0.50 -6.65
CA ILE A 53 -14.01 1.32 -7.70
C ILE A 53 -15.09 2.14 -8.41
N SER A 54 -16.22 1.52 -8.78
CA SER A 54 -17.33 2.22 -9.42
C SER A 54 -17.90 3.34 -8.54
N ARG A 55 -18.06 3.07 -7.23
CA ARG A 55 -18.51 4.06 -6.25
C ARG A 55 -17.54 5.25 -6.16
N MET A 56 -16.25 4.99 -6.02
CA MET A 56 -15.22 6.05 -5.96
C MET A 56 -15.17 6.86 -7.25
N HIS A 57 -15.19 6.19 -8.41
CA HIS A 57 -15.16 6.85 -9.72
C HIS A 57 -16.37 7.77 -9.93
N LYS A 58 -17.58 7.32 -9.54
CA LYS A 58 -18.81 8.16 -9.59
C LYS A 58 -18.70 9.43 -8.74
N THR A 59 -17.91 9.40 -7.68
CA THR A 59 -17.65 10.59 -6.82
C THR A 59 -16.49 11.46 -7.30
N GLY A 60 -15.84 11.11 -8.42
CA GLY A 60 -14.69 11.84 -8.97
C GLY A 60 -13.37 11.57 -8.25
N ARG A 61 -13.30 10.57 -7.36
CA ARG A 61 -12.07 10.21 -6.64
C ARG A 61 -11.15 9.38 -7.56
N PRO A 62 -9.88 9.77 -7.77
CA PRO A 62 -8.90 8.94 -8.47
C PRO A 62 -8.63 7.62 -7.74
N VAL A 63 -8.44 6.54 -8.50
CA VAL A 63 -8.22 5.19 -7.97
C VAL A 63 -7.03 4.55 -8.66
N LEU A 64 -6.12 3.96 -7.87
CA LEU A 64 -5.03 3.11 -8.35
C LEU A 64 -5.28 1.70 -7.83
N VAL A 65 -5.29 0.71 -8.73
CA VAL A 65 -5.52 -0.70 -8.42
C VAL A 65 -4.23 -1.47 -8.64
N GLY A 66 -3.75 -2.15 -7.60
CA GLY A 66 -2.59 -3.05 -7.67
C GLY A 66 -3.03 -4.50 -7.85
N THR A 67 -2.47 -5.19 -8.85
CA THR A 67 -2.58 -6.63 -9.03
C THR A 67 -1.18 -7.27 -8.91
N THR A 68 -1.13 -8.58 -8.72
CA THR A 68 0.13 -9.34 -8.67
C THR A 68 0.51 -9.96 -10.01
N SER A 69 -0.39 -9.91 -10.99
CA SER A 69 -0.24 -10.47 -12.34
C SER A 69 -0.83 -9.52 -13.38
N VAL A 70 -0.41 -9.71 -14.65
CA VAL A 70 -0.87 -8.92 -15.80
C VAL A 70 -2.14 -9.48 -16.44
N GLU A 71 -2.38 -10.80 -16.30
CA GLU A 71 -3.61 -11.50 -16.75
C GLU A 71 -4.89 -10.85 -16.20
#